data_AF-B0PCT3-F1
#
_entry.id   AF-B0PCT3-F1
#
_cell.length_a   1.000
_cell.length_b   1.000
_cell.length_c   1.000
_cell.angle_alpha   90.00
_cell.angle_beta   90.00
_cell.angle_gamma   90.00
#
_symmetry.space_group_name_H-M   'P 1'
#
loop_
_entity.id
_entity.type
_entity.pdbx_description
1 polymer ?
#
loop_
_entity_poly.entity_id
_entity_poly.type
_entity_poly.pdbx_seq_one_letter_code
_entity_poly.pdbx_strand_id
1 'polypeptide(L)'
;MAMLRAMVTFLLENGRIETTVTRAKEVRSMTEKMITTAKTNDLHSKRQVLSFVTKEDVAKKLFDEIAPKYADTKGGYTRIVKIGPRRGDAAEMAIIELV
;
A
#
# COMPACT_ATOMS: atom_id res chain seq x y z
N MET A 1 1.23 14.87 5.30
CA MET A 1 1.10 13.42 4.97
C MET A 1 -0.26 13.04 4.35
N ALA A 2 -1.05 13.96 3.79
CA ALA A 2 -2.39 13.63 3.27
C ALA A 2 -2.35 12.77 1.99
N MET A 3 -1.50 13.13 1.03
CA MET A 3 -1.40 12.43 -0.25
C MET A 3 -0.97 10.97 -0.10
N LEU A 4 0.09 10.70 0.67
CA LEU A 4 0.59 9.33 0.87
C LEU A 4 -0.43 8.42 1.56
N ARG A 5 -1.16 8.94 2.54
CA ARG A 5 -2.25 8.21 3.20
C ARG A 5 -3.31 7.79 2.19
N ALA A 6 -3.75 8.71 1.34
CA ALA A 6 -4.74 8.43 0.31
C ALA A 6 -4.22 7.37 -0.70
N MET A 7 -2.97 7.48 -1.15
CA MET A 7 -2.39 6.53 -2.11
C MET A 7 -2.23 5.12 -1.53
N VAL A 8 -1.83 4.99 -0.26
CA VAL A 8 -1.77 3.69 0.43
C VAL A 8 -3.17 3.10 0.57
N THR A 9 -4.16 3.90 0.99
CA THR A 9 -5.56 3.45 1.04
C THR A 9 -6.03 2.97 -0.35
N PHE A 10 -5.74 3.70 -1.43
CA PHE A 10 -6.12 3.31 -2.78
C PHE A 10 -5.42 2.04 -3.27
N LEU A 11 -4.14 1.85 -2.91
CA LEU A 11 -3.42 0.61 -3.24
C LEU A 11 -4.02 -0.59 -2.50
N LEU A 12 -4.37 -0.45 -1.23
CA LEU A 12 -5.01 -1.52 -0.45
C LEU A 12 -6.44 -1.81 -0.93
N GLU A 13 -7.15 -0.78 -1.39
CA GLU A 13 -8.50 -0.90 -1.93
C GLU A 13 -8.51 -1.64 -3.27
N ASN A 14 -7.71 -1.17 -4.24
CA ASN A 14 -7.74 -1.64 -5.63
C ASN A 14 -6.72 -2.75 -5.94
N GLY A 15 -5.71 -2.94 -5.09
CA GLY A 15 -4.61 -3.90 -5.29
C GLY A 15 -3.53 -3.45 -6.28
N ARG A 16 -3.80 -2.43 -7.11
CA ARG A 16 -2.87 -1.90 -8.12
C ARG A 16 -3.14 -0.42 -8.37
N ILE A 17 -2.09 0.40 -8.41
CA ILE A 17 -2.18 1.83 -8.79
C ILE A 17 -1.03 2.22 -9.71
N GLU A 18 -1.28 3.20 -10.57
CA GLU A 18 -0.27 3.84 -11.42
C GLU A 18 0.14 5.18 -10.83
N THR A 19 1.45 5.42 -10.70
CA THR A 19 1.98 6.67 -10.16
C THR A 19 3.41 6.92 -10.63
N THR A 20 4.08 7.97 -10.15
CA THR A 20 5.49 8.19 -10.48
C THR A 20 6.39 7.23 -9.72
N VAL A 21 7.58 6.93 -10.25
CA VAL A 21 8.55 6.03 -9.61
C VAL A 21 8.89 6.46 -8.19
N THR A 22 9.04 7.77 -7.97
CA THR A 22 9.34 8.34 -6.65
C THR A 22 8.22 8.08 -5.65
N ARG A 23 6.97 8.34 -6.06
CA ARG A 23 5.79 8.09 -5.22
C ARG A 23 5.56 6.61 -4.97
N ALA A 24 5.76 5.76 -5.97
CA ALA A 24 5.64 4.31 -5.82
C ALA A 24 6.60 3.79 -4.74
N LYS A 25 7.84 4.29 -4.68
CA LYS A 25 8.81 3.92 -3.63
C LYS A 25 8.36 4.33 -2.23
N GLU A 26 7.80 5.54 -2.08
CA GLU A 26 7.27 6.02 -0.80
C GLU A 26 6.05 5.20 -0.35
N VAL A 27 5.11 4.96 -1.27
CA VAL A 27 3.91 4.16 -1.02
C VAL A 27 4.28 2.74 -0.63
N ARG A 28 5.25 2.12 -1.31
CA ARG A 28 5.76 0.78 -0.98
C ARG A 28 6.20 0.68 0.48
N SER A 29 7.08 1.59 0.91
CA SER A 29 7.63 1.56 2.29
C SER A 29 6.51 1.62 3.33
N MET A 30 5.51 2.48 3.10
CA MET A 30 4.40 2.63 4.02
C MET A 30 3.43 1.45 3.99
N THR A 31 3.08 0.95 2.80
CA THR A 31 2.20 -0.22 2.63
C THR A 31 2.82 -1.46 3.25
N GLU A 32 4.13 -1.68 3.08
CA GLU A 32 4.82 -2.81 3.70
C GLU A 32 4.74 -2.76 5.24
N LYS A 33 4.87 -1.55 5.81
CA LYS A 33 4.69 -1.35 7.25
C LYS A 33 3.26 -1.64 7.69
N MET A 34 2.25 -1.14 6.96
CA MET A 34 0.84 -1.37 7.31
C MET A 34 0.45 -2.85 7.25
N ILE A 35 0.88 -3.58 6.21
CA ILE A 35 0.63 -5.03 6.10
C ILE A 35 1.32 -5.78 7.24
N THR A 36 2.57 -5.41 7.57
CA THR A 36 3.30 -6.04 8.68
C THR A 36 2.62 -5.81 10.02
N THR A 37 2.18 -4.59 10.31
CA THR A 37 1.37 -4.28 11.50
C THR A 37 0.06 -5.07 11.51
N ALA A 38 -0.61 -5.18 10.36
CA ALA A 38 -1.90 -5.86 10.27
C ALA A 38 -1.82 -7.37 10.58
N LYS A 39 -0.68 -8.02 10.32
CA LYS A 39 -0.47 -9.45 10.62
C LYS A 39 -0.60 -9.80 12.10
N THR A 40 -0.23 -8.89 13.00
CA THR A 40 -0.34 -9.11 14.45
C THR A 40 -1.80 -9.18 14.92
N ASN A 41 -2.72 -8.51 14.21
CA ASN A 41 -4.18 -8.53 14.43
C ASN A 41 -4.64 -8.29 15.89
N ASP A 42 -3.96 -7.42 16.63
CA ASP A 42 -4.38 -6.99 17.97
C ASP A 42 -5.11 -5.62 17.92
N LEU A 43 -5.70 -5.21 19.05
CA LEU A 43 -6.40 -3.92 19.16
C LEU A 43 -5.45 -2.73 18.90
N HIS A 44 -4.19 -2.85 19.30
CA HIS A 44 -3.18 -1.81 19.10
C HIS A 44 -2.89 -1.61 17.60
N SER A 45 -2.67 -2.70 16.87
CA SER A 45 -2.42 -2.71 15.43
C SER A 45 -3.61 -2.17 14.65
N LYS A 46 -4.84 -2.54 15.05
CA LYS A 46 -6.07 -1.98 14.45
C LYS A 46 -6.14 -0.46 14.61
N ARG A 47 -5.83 0.07 15.81
CA ARG A 47 -5.77 1.52 16.05
C ARG A 47 -4.68 2.21 15.24
N GLN A 48 -3.49 1.60 15.13
CA GLN A 48 -2.41 2.12 14.31
C GLN A 48 -2.81 2.21 12.82
N VAL A 49 -3.39 1.13 12.27
CA VAL A 49 -3.84 1.11 10.87
C VAL A 49 -4.94 2.14 10.63
N LEU A 50 -5.96 2.20 11.49
CA LEU A 50 -7.07 3.16 11.37
C LEU A 50 -6.62 4.62 11.52
N SER A 51 -5.52 4.88 12.24
CA SER A 51 -4.95 6.23 12.31
C SER A 51 -4.37 6.72 10.97
N PHE A 52 -4.02 5.79 10.08
CA PHE A 52 -3.35 6.08 8.82
C PHE A 52 -4.27 5.87 7.61
N VAL A 53 -4.88 4.69 7.50
CA VAL A 53 -5.84 4.33 6.44
C VAL A 53 -7.12 5.11 6.65
N THR A 54 -7.56 5.81 5.61
CA THR A 54 -8.64 6.80 5.72
C THR A 54 -10.05 6.19 5.62
N LYS A 55 -10.16 4.98 5.08
CA LYS A 55 -11.44 4.26 4.90
C LYS A 55 -11.48 3.04 5.82
N GLU A 56 -12.53 2.93 6.61
CA GLU A 56 -12.70 1.81 7.55
C GLU A 56 -12.83 0.46 6.83
N ASP A 57 -13.55 0.43 5.70
CA ASP A 57 -13.75 -0.80 4.92
C ASP A 57 -12.43 -1.35 4.35
N VAL A 58 -11.54 -0.45 3.94
CA VAL A 58 -10.20 -0.82 3.46
C VAL A 58 -9.34 -1.34 4.61
N ALA A 59 -9.46 -0.75 5.80
CA ALA A 59 -8.80 -1.27 6.99
C ALA A 59 -9.30 -2.68 7.35
N LYS A 60 -10.62 -2.93 7.30
CA LYS A 60 -11.20 -4.27 7.50
C LYS A 60 -10.65 -5.26 6.48
N LYS A 61 -10.71 -4.92 5.18
CA LYS A 61 -10.13 -5.72 4.10
C LYS A 61 -8.65 -6.05 4.32
N LEU A 62 -7.88 -5.11 4.87
CA LEU A 62 -6.47 -5.34 5.19
C LEU A 62 -6.29 -6.47 6.22
N PHE A 63 -7.09 -6.50 7.29
CA PHE A 63 -7.01 -7.52 8.33
C PHE A 63 -7.64 -8.85 7.91
N ASP A 64 -8.75 -8.81 7.20
CA ASP A 64 -9.56 -9.99 6.91
C ASP A 64 -9.08 -10.74 5.65
N GLU A 65 -8.59 -10.02 4.63
CA GLU A 65 -8.21 -10.61 3.35
C GLU A 65 -6.72 -10.51 3.05
N ILE A 66 -6.10 -9.34 3.25
CA ILE A 66 -4.74 -9.08 2.75
C ILE A 66 -3.68 -9.64 3.70
N ALA A 67 -3.76 -9.35 5.00
CA ALA A 67 -2.78 -9.80 5.98
C ALA A 67 -2.68 -11.33 6.08
N PRO A 68 -3.79 -12.11 6.07
CA PRO A 68 -3.74 -13.57 6.10
C PRO A 68 -3.07 -14.17 4.86
N LYS A 69 -3.30 -13.59 3.66
CA LYS A 69 -2.64 -14.04 2.41
C LYS A 69 -1.11 -13.96 2.48
N TYR A 70 -0.59 -13.00 3.23
CA TYR A 70 0.85 -12.81 3.39
C TYR A 70 1.41 -13.40 4.67
N ALA A 71 0.66 -14.18 5.46
CA ALA A 71 1.07 -14.65 6.79
C ALA A 71 2.51 -15.21 6.80
N ASP A 72 2.82 -16.09 5.84
CA ASP A 72 4.12 -16.78 5.73
C ASP A 72 5.23 -15.94 5.06
N THR A 73 4.87 -14.81 4.44
CA THR A 73 5.80 -13.99 3.66
C THR A 73 6.53 -12.97 4.54
N LYS A 74 7.86 -13.00 4.59
CA LYS A 74 8.68 -12.05 5.38
C LYS A 74 9.06 -10.81 4.55
N GLY A 75 8.08 -9.97 4.24
CA GLY A 75 8.28 -8.71 3.51
C GLY A 75 8.18 -8.85 2.00
N GLY A 76 8.26 -7.71 1.29
CA GLY A 76 8.12 -7.70 -0.18
C GLY A 76 6.70 -7.91 -0.70
N TYR A 77 5.69 -7.39 0.01
CA TYR A 77 4.27 -7.54 -0.36
C TYR A 77 3.83 -6.71 -1.57
N THR A 78 4.72 -5.84 -2.08
CA THR A 78 4.43 -4.96 -3.21
C THR A 78 5.48 -5.13 -4.29
N ARG A 79 5.06 -4.99 -5.54
CA ARG A 79 5.93 -4.96 -6.72
C ARG A 79 5.80 -3.60 -7.39
N ILE A 80 6.92 -3.06 -7.87
CA ILE A 80 6.96 -1.83 -8.66
C ILE A 80 7.46 -2.17 -10.06
N VAL A 81 6.67 -1.85 -11.09
CA VAL A 81 7.01 -2.06 -12.50
C VAL A 81 7.08 -0.69 -13.19
N LYS A 82 8.23 -0.34 -13.78
CA LYS A 82 8.37 0.89 -14.56
C LYS A 82 7.67 0.74 -15.92
N ILE A 83 6.91 1.76 -16.33
CA ILE A 83 6.11 1.73 -17.58
C ILE A 83 6.55 2.78 -18.61
N GLY A 84 7.56 3.60 -18.28
CA GLY A 84 8.11 4.64 -19.15
C GLY A 84 7.79 6.06 -18.66
N PRO A 85 8.35 7.10 -19.33
CA PRO A 85 8.09 8.49 -18.96
C PRO A 85 6.71 8.97 -19.45
N ARG A 86 6.03 9.77 -18.64
CA ARG A 86 4.77 10.41 -19.01
C ARG A 86 4.98 11.44 -20.11
N ARG A 87 4.06 11.49 -21.08
CA ARG A 87 4.07 12.52 -22.14
C ARG A 87 3.70 13.88 -21.55
N GLY A 88 4.59 14.86 -21.68
CA GLY A 88 4.38 16.24 -21.23
C GLY A 88 5.50 16.71 -20.31
N ASP A 89 5.61 16.11 -19.12
CA ASP A 89 6.60 16.45 -18.09
C ASP A 89 7.77 15.46 -18.00
N ALA A 90 7.77 14.41 -18.85
CA ALA A 90 8.77 13.34 -18.86
C ALA A 90 8.97 12.64 -17.49
N ALA A 91 7.99 12.73 -16.59
CA ALA A 91 8.08 12.10 -15.28
C ALA A 91 8.10 10.57 -15.41
N GLU A 92 9.07 9.90 -14.77
CA GLU A 92 9.12 8.43 -14.78
C GLU A 92 7.89 7.84 -14.09
N MET A 93 7.11 7.04 -14.82
CA MET A 93 5.93 6.37 -14.31
C MET A 93 6.22 4.91 -13.93
N ALA A 94 5.50 4.44 -12.92
CA ALA A 94 5.50 3.07 -12.48
C ALA A 94 4.13 2.63 -11.98
N ILE A 95 3.87 1.34 -12.12
CA ILE A 95 2.73 0.67 -11.52
C ILE A 95 3.23 0.01 -10.23
N ILE A 96 2.52 0.23 -9.14
CA ILE A 96 2.71 -0.50 -7.89
C ILE A 96 1.51 -1.40 -7.63
N GLU A 97 1.77 -2.67 -7.33
CA GLU A 97 0.76 -3.71 -7.13
C GLU A 97 1.09 -4.59 -5.92
N LEU A 98 0.04 -5.13 -5.29
CA LEU A 98 0.15 -6.19 -4.28
C LEU A 98 0.49 -7.52 -4.96
N VAL A 99 1.35 -8.33 -4.34
CA VAL A 99 1.88 -9.59 -4.93
C VAL A 99 1.03 -10.81 -4.62
#